data_AF-A0A7H1J8S3-F1
#
_entry.id   AF-A0A7H1J8S3-F1
#
_cell.length_a   1.000
_cell.length_b   1.000
_cell.length_c   1.000
_cell.angle_alpha   90.00
_cell.angle_beta   90.00
_cell.angle_gamma   90.00
#
_symmetry.space_group_name_H-M   'P 1'
#
loop_
_entity.id
_entity.type
_entity.pdbx_description
1 polymer ?
#
loop_
_entity_poly.entity_id
_entity_poly.type
_entity_poly.pdbx_seq_one_letter_code
_entity_poly.pdbx_strand_id
1 'polypeptide(L)'
;MKKITSSEQFMDKAASLFADIASVLSTKEGIRLSSVSTPQNVACYQVSGVKRCLLLRLVLIPMSTGHVLARLSWLDGRGIDHVCCYLNESFERLLVASDGGWKKQKKSAELLCLQGLESLIA
;
A
#
# COMPACT_ATOMS: atom_id res chain seq x y z
N MET A 1 -23.05 -24.41 -7.85
CA MET A 1 -21.63 -24.34 -7.44
C MET A 1 -21.12 -22.92 -7.67
N LYS A 2 -20.69 -22.19 -6.63
CA LYS A 2 -20.01 -20.89 -6.82
C LYS A 2 -18.66 -21.14 -7.50
N LYS A 3 -18.40 -20.43 -8.59
CA LYS A 3 -17.14 -20.50 -9.33
C LYS A 3 -16.12 -19.71 -8.52
N ILE A 4 -15.23 -20.41 -7.82
CA ILE A 4 -14.16 -19.75 -7.06
C ILE A 4 -13.27 -19.02 -8.07
N THR A 5 -13.13 -17.72 -7.89
CA THR A 5 -12.31 -16.86 -8.73
C THR A 5 -10.83 -17.08 -8.41
N SER A 6 -9.94 -16.87 -9.40
CA SER A 6 -8.48 -17.01 -9.21
C SER A 6 -7.94 -16.15 -8.04
N SER A 7 -8.63 -15.06 -7.70
CA SER A 7 -8.32 -14.19 -6.57
C SER A 7 -8.62 -14.83 -5.22
N GLU A 8 -9.73 -15.56 -5.08
CA GLU A 8 -10.10 -16.21 -3.82
C GLU A 8 -9.11 -17.33 -3.47
N GLN A 9 -8.73 -18.16 -4.44
CA GLN A 9 -7.70 -19.20 -4.26
C GLN A 9 -6.32 -18.63 -3.88
N PHE A 10 -6.00 -17.43 -4.39
CA PHE A 10 -4.76 -16.75 -4.06
C PHE A 10 -4.76 -16.27 -2.60
N MET A 11 -5.89 -15.72 -2.13
CA MET A 11 -6.04 -15.26 -0.75
C MET A 11 -5.94 -16.40 0.26
N ASP A 12 -6.53 -17.56 -0.02
CA ASP A 12 -6.43 -18.73 0.86
C ASP A 12 -4.97 -19.20 1.00
N LYS A 13 -4.22 -19.25 -0.10
CA LYS A 13 -2.79 -19.61 -0.08
C LYS A 13 -1.94 -18.56 0.65
N ALA A 14 -2.29 -17.29 0.52
CA ALA A 14 -1.59 -16.20 1.21
C ALA A 14 -1.71 -16.32 2.74
N ALA A 15 -2.87 -16.75 3.26
CA ALA A 15 -3.06 -16.93 4.71
C ALA A 15 -2.08 -17.96 5.29
N SER A 16 -1.90 -19.10 4.61
CA SER A 16 -0.92 -20.12 5.01
C SER A 16 0.50 -19.56 5.00
N LEU A 17 0.86 -18.83 3.95
CA LEU A 17 2.17 -18.20 3.83
C LEU A 17 2.47 -17.23 4.98
N PHE A 18 1.50 -16.40 5.38
CA PHE A 18 1.68 -15.47 6.50
C PHE A 18 1.84 -16.20 7.84
N ALA A 19 1.14 -17.32 8.06
CA ALA A 19 1.31 -18.13 9.25
C ALA A 19 2.74 -18.70 9.36
N ASP A 20 3.28 -19.20 8.24
CA ASP A 20 4.65 -19.71 8.16
C ASP A 20 5.68 -18.60 8.45
N ILE A 21 5.51 -17.41 7.85
CA ILE A 21 6.37 -16.25 8.09
C ILE A 21 6.31 -15.83 9.57
N ALA A 22 5.12 -15.75 10.15
CA ALA A 22 4.94 -15.38 11.56
C ALA A 22 5.64 -16.37 12.50
N SER A 23 5.55 -17.66 12.21
CA SER A 23 6.24 -18.72 12.96
C SER A 23 7.76 -18.55 12.92
N VAL A 24 8.33 -18.30 11.73
CA VAL A 24 9.77 -18.07 11.56
C VAL A 24 10.23 -16.84 12.33
N LEU A 25 9.52 -15.71 12.19
CA LEU A 25 9.86 -14.46 12.89
C LEU A 25 9.78 -14.60 14.40
N SER A 26 8.76 -15.30 14.92
CA SER A 26 8.64 -15.54 16.36
C SER A 26 9.73 -16.46 16.88
N THR A 27 10.10 -17.50 16.13
CA THR A 27 11.07 -18.51 16.60
C THR A 27 12.50 -17.99 16.54
N LYS A 28 12.86 -17.24 15.49
CA LYS A 28 14.22 -16.74 15.29
C LYS A 28 14.50 -15.42 15.99
N GLU A 29 13.54 -14.51 15.98
CA GLU A 29 13.74 -13.11 16.39
C GLU A 29 12.85 -12.70 17.58
N GLY A 30 11.97 -13.60 18.07
CA GLY A 30 11.00 -13.26 19.11
C GLY A 30 9.91 -12.27 18.66
N ILE A 31 9.84 -11.98 17.35
CA ILE A 31 8.89 -11.00 16.78
C ILE A 31 7.53 -11.66 16.61
N ARG A 32 6.48 -11.02 17.14
CA ARG A 32 5.09 -11.48 16.98
C ARG A 32 4.35 -10.61 15.98
N LEU A 33 3.77 -11.24 14.97
CA LEU A 33 2.84 -10.58 14.06
C LEU A 33 1.41 -10.72 14.59
N SER A 34 0.65 -9.63 14.56
CA SER A 34 -0.79 -9.64 14.79
C SER A 34 -1.53 -9.42 13.47
N SER A 35 -2.61 -10.17 13.25
CA SER A 35 -3.50 -9.90 12.13
C SER A 35 -4.29 -8.63 12.42
N VAL A 36 -4.22 -7.67 11.51
CA VAL A 36 -5.00 -6.43 11.54
C VAL A 36 -5.99 -6.36 10.36
N SER A 37 -6.34 -7.51 9.78
CA SER A 37 -6.96 -7.59 8.45
C SER A 37 -8.34 -6.93 8.34
N THR A 38 -8.46 -6.01 7.39
CA THR A 38 -9.63 -5.83 6.52
C THR A 38 -9.19 -6.15 5.07
N PRO A 39 -10.11 -6.48 4.14
CA PRO A 39 -9.74 -6.65 2.74
C PRO A 39 -8.95 -5.44 2.26
N GLN A 40 -7.79 -5.66 1.63
CA GLN A 40 -7.04 -4.58 1.01
C GLN A 40 -7.90 -3.99 -0.11
N ASN A 41 -8.57 -2.88 0.17
CA ASN A 41 -9.21 -2.10 -0.86
C ASN A 41 -8.10 -1.37 -1.62
N VAL A 42 -7.80 -1.88 -2.81
CA VAL A 42 -6.85 -1.28 -3.74
C VAL A 42 -7.63 -0.75 -4.93
N ALA A 43 -7.57 0.56 -5.15
CA ALA A 43 -7.90 1.13 -6.45
C ALA A 43 -6.61 1.24 -7.25
N CYS A 44 -6.59 0.66 -8.44
CA CYS A 44 -5.40 0.62 -9.31
C CYS A 44 -5.76 1.07 -10.71
N TYR A 45 -5.08 2.09 -11.21
CA TYR A 45 -5.31 2.68 -12.52
C TYR A 45 -4.05 2.57 -13.36
N GLN A 46 -4.17 1.96 -14.54
CA GLN A 46 -3.05 1.88 -15.49
C GLN A 46 -2.94 3.18 -16.28
N VAL A 47 -1.73 3.74 -16.33
CA VAL A 47 -1.45 4.93 -17.12
C VAL A 47 -1.34 4.56 -18.59
N SER A 48 -1.96 5.37 -19.45
CA SER A 48 -1.78 5.32 -20.91
C SER A 48 -1.10 6.59 -21.40
N GLY A 49 -0.49 6.56 -22.59
CA GLY A 49 0.18 7.72 -23.19
C GLY A 49 1.63 7.96 -22.72
N VAL A 50 2.20 7.08 -21.93
CA VAL A 50 3.61 7.10 -21.51
C VAL A 50 4.33 5.81 -21.93
N LYS A 51 5.62 5.88 -22.28
CA LYS A 51 6.40 4.70 -22.72
C LYS A 51 6.70 3.70 -21.59
N ARG A 52 6.43 4.07 -20.33
CA ARG A 52 6.72 3.25 -19.14
C ARG A 52 5.44 2.59 -18.62
N CYS A 53 5.55 1.35 -18.16
CA CYS A 53 4.46 0.70 -17.43
C CYS A 53 4.38 1.30 -16.03
N LEU A 54 3.34 2.11 -15.78
CA LEU A 54 3.08 2.76 -14.50
C LEU A 54 1.63 2.50 -14.09
N LEU A 55 1.43 2.20 -12.81
CA LEU A 55 0.11 2.06 -12.21
C LEU A 55 -0.04 3.07 -11.06
N LEU A 56 -1.09 3.89 -11.07
CA LEU A 56 -1.46 4.69 -9.90
C LEU A 56 -2.26 3.82 -8.93
N ARG A 57 -1.83 3.74 -7.68
CA ARG A 57 -2.50 2.90 -6.68
C ARG A 57 -2.87 3.70 -5.44
N LEU A 58 -4.12 3.53 -5.02
CA LEU A 58 -4.58 3.89 -3.68
C LEU A 58 -4.78 2.60 -2.89
N VAL A 59 -3.96 2.40 -1.86
CA VAL A 59 -3.99 1.20 -1.00
C VAL A 59 -4.46 1.60 0.39
N LEU A 60 -5.54 0.98 0.87
CA LEU A 60 -5.95 1.12 2.27
C LEU A 60 -5.15 0.17 3.16
N ILE A 61 -4.58 0.72 4.22
CA ILE A 61 -3.70 0.05 5.18
C ILE A 61 -4.40 0.12 6.55
N PRO A 62 -4.97 -1.00 7.03
CA PRO A 62 -5.55 -1.03 8.37
C PRO A 62 -4.44 -0.96 9.42
N MET A 63 -4.67 -0.16 10.45
CA MET A 63 -3.77 0.02 11.58
C MET A 63 -4.31 -0.75 12.79
N SER A 64 -3.44 -1.19 13.69
CA SER A 64 -3.82 -1.91 14.93
C SER A 64 -4.74 -1.11 15.86
N THR A 65 -4.77 0.21 15.71
CA THR A 65 -5.62 1.14 16.45
C THR A 65 -7.06 1.20 15.93
N GLY A 66 -7.40 0.44 14.89
CA GLY A 66 -8.71 0.46 14.23
C GLY A 66 -8.87 1.55 13.18
N HIS A 67 -7.88 2.44 13.03
CA HIS A 67 -7.85 3.45 11.98
C HIS A 67 -7.36 2.89 10.65
N VAL A 68 -7.75 3.55 9.56
CA VAL A 68 -7.25 3.27 8.21
C VAL A 68 -6.33 4.40 7.72
N LEU A 69 -5.19 4.01 7.17
CA LEU A 69 -4.30 4.90 6.43
C LEU A 69 -4.39 4.56 4.94
N ALA A 70 -4.60 5.54 4.06
CA ALA A 70 -4.48 5.32 2.63
C ALA A 70 -3.07 5.70 2.16
N ARG A 71 -2.48 4.90 1.27
CA ARG A 71 -1.23 5.23 0.57
C ARG A 71 -1.52 5.44 -0.90
N LEU A 72 -1.13 6.60 -1.42
CA LEU A 72 -1.16 6.90 -2.84
C LEU A 72 0.25 6.78 -3.42
N SER A 73 0.46 5.90 -4.39
CA SER A 73 1.78 5.62 -4.98
C SER A 73 1.73 5.30 -6.47
N TRP A 74 2.83 5.54 -7.17
CA TRP A 74 3.10 5.00 -8.49
C TRP A 74 3.82 3.67 -8.36
N LEU A 75 3.26 2.59 -8.91
CA LEU A 75 3.96 1.32 -9.05
C LEU A 75 4.65 1.30 -10.42
N ASP A 76 5.98 1.17 -10.43
CA ASP A 76 6.74 1.08 -11.68
C ASP A 76 6.80 -0.34 -12.24
N GLY A 77 7.29 -0.47 -13.48
CA GLY A 77 7.44 -1.77 -14.16
C GLY A 77 8.42 -2.75 -13.51
N ARG A 78 9.17 -2.32 -12.47
CA ARG A 78 10.05 -3.18 -11.66
C ARG A 78 9.35 -3.62 -10.36
N GLY A 79 8.11 -3.20 -10.14
CA GLY A 79 7.35 -3.48 -8.91
C GLY A 79 7.73 -2.57 -7.74
N ILE A 80 8.39 -1.44 -7.97
CA ILE A 80 8.75 -0.47 -6.92
C ILE A 80 7.61 0.52 -6.74
N ASP A 81 7.11 0.64 -5.50
CA ASP A 81 6.16 1.69 -5.12
C ASP A 81 6.90 3.01 -4.84
N HIS A 82 6.63 4.03 -5.64
CA HIS A 82 7.04 5.41 -5.45
C HIS A 82 5.91 6.18 -4.77
N VAL A 83 6.01 6.36 -3.46
CA VAL A 83 4.94 6.94 -2.64
C VAL A 83 4.78 8.44 -2.90
N CYS A 84 3.59 8.86 -3.34
CA CYS A 84 3.24 10.28 -3.43
C CYS A 84 2.96 10.86 -2.04
N CYS A 85 2.08 10.21 -1.28
CA CYS A 85 1.67 10.62 0.06
C CYS A 85 0.88 9.52 0.79
N TYR A 86 0.68 9.73 2.09
CA TYR A 86 -0.30 9.01 2.87
C TYR A 86 -1.48 9.92 3.22
N LEU A 87 -2.64 9.33 3.49
CA LEU A 87 -3.88 10.02 3.83
C LEU A 87 -4.49 9.35 5.06
N ASN A 88 -5.01 10.13 6.01
CA ASN A 88 -5.89 9.60 7.04
C ASN A 88 -7.35 9.47 6.54
N GLU A 89 -8.23 9.02 7.41
CA GLU A 89 -9.67 8.83 7.15
C GLU A 89 -10.40 10.14 6.80
N SER A 90 -9.83 11.29 7.19
CA SER A 90 -10.31 12.63 6.84
C SER A 90 -9.66 13.19 5.57
N PHE A 91 -8.94 12.37 4.81
CA PHE A 91 -8.18 12.76 3.60
C PHE A 91 -7.13 13.86 3.84
N GLU A 92 -6.65 13.99 5.08
CA GLU A 92 -5.53 14.84 5.40
C GLU A 92 -4.23 14.16 4.96
N ARG A 93 -3.38 14.89 4.24
CA ARG A 93 -2.11 14.35 3.76
C ARG A 93 -1.12 14.24 4.90
N LEU A 94 -0.49 13.09 5.01
CA LEU A 94 0.47 12.76 6.03
C LEU A 94 1.82 12.42 5.41
N LEU A 95 2.88 12.85 6.11
CA LEU A 95 4.26 12.45 5.85
C LEU A 95 4.82 11.79 7.12
N VAL A 96 5.58 10.70 6.93
CA VAL A 96 6.35 10.09 8.02
C VAL A 96 7.54 10.99 8.31
N ALA A 97 7.60 11.54 9.51
CA ALA A 97 8.75 12.26 10.01
C ALA A 97 9.87 11.29 10.39
N SER A 98 11.09 11.81 10.55
CA SER A 98 12.28 11.02 10.89
C SER A 98 12.16 10.26 12.23
N ASP A 99 11.28 10.72 13.12
CA ASP A 99 10.95 10.11 14.40
C ASP A 99 9.91 8.98 14.27
N GLY A 100 9.46 8.66 13.05
CA GLY A 100 8.41 7.69 12.77
C GLY A 100 6.99 8.22 12.98
N GLY A 101 6.82 9.48 13.41
CA GLY A 101 5.53 10.11 13.61
C GLY A 101 4.90 10.61 12.31
N TRP A 102 3.57 10.73 12.29
CA TRP A 102 2.84 11.29 11.15
C TRP A 102 2.64 12.80 11.30
N LYS A 103 3.00 13.59 10.29
CA LYS A 103 2.80 15.04 10.26
C LYS A 103 1.95 15.45 9.07
N LYS A 104 1.06 16.44 9.28
CA LYS A 104 0.23 17.00 8.20
C LYS A 104 1.09 17.71 7.16
N GLN A 105 0.76 17.49 5.90
CA GLN A 105 1.44 18.09 4.76
C GLN A 105 0.56 19.14 4.06
N LYS A 106 1.18 20.27 3.71
CA LYS A 106 0.49 21.38 3.04
C LYS A 106 0.19 21.11 1.56
N LYS A 107 1.12 20.49 0.82
CA LYS A 107 0.93 20.17 -0.61
C LYS A 107 -0.28 19.24 -0.79
N SER A 108 -0.99 19.41 -1.90
CA SER A 108 -2.11 18.55 -2.26
C SER A 108 -1.62 17.19 -2.78
N ALA A 109 -2.48 16.17 -2.75
CA ALA A 109 -2.13 14.84 -3.21
C ALA A 109 -1.86 14.80 -4.72
N GLU A 110 -2.62 15.59 -5.48
CA GLU A 110 -2.50 15.75 -6.93
C GLU A 110 -1.13 16.31 -7.30
N LEU A 111 -0.69 17.38 -6.62
CA LEU A 111 0.62 17.99 -6.86
C LEU A 111 1.75 17.01 -6.55
N LEU A 112 1.64 16.24 -5.47
CA LEU A 112 2.66 15.26 -5.08
C LEU A 112 2.74 14.11 -6.07
N CYS A 113 1.59 13.61 -6.56
CA CYS A 113 1.62 12.57 -7.58
C CYS A 113 2.08 13.08 -8.94
N LEU A 114 1.77 14.33 -9.31
CA LEU A 114 2.32 14.91 -10.53
C LEU A 114 3.86 14.99 -10.44
N GLN A 115 4.40 15.49 -9.33
CA GLN A 115 5.86 15.54 -9.09
C GLN A 115 6.50 14.14 -9.14
N GLY A 116 5.84 13.14 -8.55
CA GLY A 116 6.28 11.75 -8.61
C GLY A 116 6.26 11.18 -10.03
N LEU A 117 5.21 11.50 -10.80
CA LEU A 117 5.08 11.05 -12.19
C LEU A 117 6.18 11.66 -13.06
N GLU A 118 6.39 12.97 -12.98
CA GLU A 118 7.42 13.70 -13.72
C GLU A 118 8.80 13.09 -13.49
N SER A 119 9.14 12.75 -12.24
CA SER A 119 10.40 12.09 -11.90
C SER A 119 10.55 10.68 -12.49
N LEU A 120 9.43 9.98 -12.75
CA LEU A 120 9.44 8.62 -13.27
C LEU A 120 9.47 8.56 -14.79
N ILE A 121 8.95 9.59 -15.45
CA ILE A 121 8.88 9.67 -16.92
C ILE A 121 10.02 10.48 -17.55
N ALA A 122 10.75 11.27 -16.75
CA ALA A 122 12.03 11.85 -17.15
C ALA A 122 13.02 10.75 -17.62
#